data_AF-A0A433SPS3-F1
#
_entry.id   AF-A0A433SPS3-F1
#
_cell.length_a   1.000
_cell.length_b   1.000
_cell.length_c   1.000
_cell.angle_alpha   90.00
_cell.angle_beta   90.00
_cell.angle_gamma   90.00
#
_symmetry.space_group_name_H-M   'P 1'
#
loop_
_entity.id
_entity.type
_entity.pdbx_description
1 polymer ?
#
loop_
_entity_poly.entity_id
_entity_poly.type
_entity_poly.pdbx_seq_one_letter_code
_entity_poly.pdbx_strand_id
1 'polypeptide(L)'
;MYNLFSFKPSSHNLDLLYNQISPPAVANAVVNTEYEVNRRLQRYVMVATYTCMGGFKLRDPLNTQLFCRSMVWGADVWPDCIAEDDLCEIDNGGCAHYCTPQGKNRYACSCQEGFNLASDAKTCKDANECAIDNGGCEQECFNTFGSFFCSCRDGFAPKDFACIGEFVQAELLGVSQAS
;
A
#
# COMPACT_ATOMS: atom_id res chain seq x y z
N MET A 1 -0.06 2.85 50.83
CA MET A 1 0.91 2.99 49.73
C MET A 1 1.65 1.66 49.62
N TYR A 2 1.26 0.78 48.70
CA TYR A 2 1.89 -0.52 48.55
C TYR A 2 2.73 -0.51 47.27
N ASN A 3 4.02 -0.80 47.45
CA ASN A 3 5.05 -0.82 46.43
C ASN A 3 4.68 -1.73 45.26
N LEU A 4 4.75 -1.19 44.05
CA LEU A 4 4.77 -1.94 42.79
C LEU A 4 6.15 -2.61 42.65
N PHE A 5 6.31 -3.83 43.17
CA PHE A 5 7.46 -4.66 42.83
C PHE A 5 7.10 -5.49 41.59
N SER A 6 7.72 -5.17 40.46
CA SER A 6 7.80 -6.04 39.29
C SER A 6 8.56 -7.32 39.67
N PHE A 7 7.83 -8.40 39.96
CA PHE A 7 8.43 -9.71 40.20
C PHE A 7 8.71 -10.40 38.85
N LYS A 8 9.98 -10.40 38.43
CA LYS A 8 10.48 -11.33 37.39
C LYS A 8 10.39 -12.77 37.94
N PRO A 9 9.95 -13.77 37.15
CA PRO A 9 9.91 -15.16 37.61
C PRO A 9 11.34 -15.69 37.84
N SER A 10 11.63 -16.23 39.03
CA SER A 10 12.98 -16.65 39.43
C SER A 10 13.43 -18.03 38.92
N SER A 11 13.03 -18.45 37.71
CA SER A 11 13.58 -19.68 37.11
C SER A 11 14.49 -19.30 35.94
N HIS A 12 15.79 -19.47 36.16
CA HIS A 12 16.87 -19.10 35.25
C HIS A 12 16.73 -19.70 33.83
N ASN A 13 15.90 -20.74 33.66
CA ASN A 13 15.61 -21.40 32.38
C ASN A 13 14.39 -20.81 31.63
N LEU A 14 13.40 -20.22 32.33
CA LEU A 14 12.26 -19.56 31.67
C LEU A 14 12.64 -18.17 31.15
N ASP A 15 13.50 -17.45 31.87
CA ASP A 15 14.01 -16.12 31.46
C ASP A 15 14.78 -16.18 30.13
N LEU A 16 15.50 -17.26 29.84
CA LEU A 16 16.27 -17.42 28.58
C LEU A 16 15.38 -17.75 27.36
N LEU A 17 14.26 -18.45 27.57
CA LEU A 17 13.32 -18.80 26.51
C LEU A 17 12.37 -17.63 26.19
N TYR A 18 11.99 -16.85 27.21
CA TYR A 18 11.12 -15.68 27.06
C TYR A 18 11.81 -14.48 26.42
N ASN A 19 13.12 -14.31 26.64
CA ASN A 19 13.92 -13.28 25.96
C ASN A 19 13.99 -13.47 24.42
N GLN A 20 13.52 -14.59 23.88
CA GLN A 20 13.46 -14.85 22.44
C GLN A 20 12.11 -14.48 21.81
N ILE A 21 11.09 -14.14 22.60
CA ILE A 21 9.72 -13.87 22.12
C ILE A 21 9.46 -12.36 22.22
N SER A 22 10.11 -11.61 21.33
CA SER A 22 9.88 -10.17 21.20
C SER A 22 8.50 -9.91 20.58
N PRO A 23 7.77 -8.89 21.05
CA PRO A 23 6.54 -8.49 20.39
C PRO A 23 6.82 -7.99 18.96
N PRO A 24 5.85 -8.10 18.05
CA PRO A 24 5.96 -7.56 16.70
C PRO A 24 6.30 -6.07 16.71
N ALA A 25 7.16 -5.61 15.79
CA ALA A 25 7.38 -4.19 15.60
C ALA A 25 6.15 -3.55 14.93
N VAL A 26 5.73 -2.38 15.43
CA VAL A 26 4.70 -1.55 14.80
C VAL A 26 5.38 -0.27 14.31
N ALA A 27 5.11 0.12 13.07
CA ALA A 27 5.71 1.30 12.47
C ALA A 27 5.32 2.56 13.28
N ASN A 28 6.28 3.46 13.47
CA ASN A 28 6.08 4.71 14.22
C ASN A 28 5.59 4.50 15.66
N ALA A 29 5.89 3.35 16.29
CA ALA A 29 5.56 3.06 17.67
C ALA A 29 6.79 2.66 18.48
N VAL A 30 6.76 2.98 19.77
CA VAL A 30 7.63 2.41 20.79
C VAL A 30 6.83 1.35 21.54
N VAL A 31 7.44 0.19 21.77
CA VAL A 31 6.83 -0.92 22.51
C VAL A 31 7.45 -1.05 23.90
N ASN A 32 6.62 -1.13 24.92
CA ASN A 32 7.01 -1.45 26.29
C ASN A 32 6.41 -2.81 26.67
N THR A 33 7.24 -3.74 27.16
CA THR A 33 6.82 -5.09 27.53
C THR A 33 6.81 -5.28 29.03
N GLU A 34 5.69 -5.70 29.58
CA GLU A 34 5.49 -5.96 31.00
C GLU A 34 4.92 -7.36 31.25
N TYR A 35 5.06 -7.83 32.49
CA TYR A 35 4.50 -9.12 32.92
C TYR A 35 3.29 -8.86 33.82
N GLU A 36 2.12 -9.28 33.38
CA GLU A 36 0.90 -9.22 34.18
C GLU A 36 0.57 -10.58 34.79
N VAL A 37 0.15 -10.58 36.05
CA VAL A 37 -0.27 -11.80 36.75
C VAL A 37 -1.78 -11.97 36.60
N ASN A 38 -2.20 -12.96 35.82
CA ASN A 38 -3.60 -13.37 35.78
C ASN A 38 -3.96 -14.12 37.07
N ARG A 39 -4.53 -13.40 38.05
CA ARG A 39 -4.87 -13.95 39.38
C ARG A 39 -5.88 -15.11 39.32
N ARG A 40 -6.74 -15.17 38.29
CA ARG A 40 -7.73 -16.25 38.13
C ARG A 40 -7.09 -17.54 37.65
N LEU A 41 -6.05 -17.45 36.82
CA LEU A 41 -5.36 -18.60 36.23
C LEU A 41 -4.01 -18.91 36.87
N GLN A 42 -3.56 -18.09 37.84
CA GLN A 42 -2.22 -18.12 38.43
C GLN A 42 -1.10 -18.21 37.39
N ARG A 43 -1.28 -17.54 36.24
CA ARG A 43 -0.34 -17.54 35.13
C ARG A 43 0.16 -16.13 34.84
N TYR A 44 1.44 -16.04 34.49
CA TYR A 44 2.03 -14.84 33.93
C TYR A 44 1.59 -14.70 32.47
N VAL A 45 1.22 -13.48 32.08
CA VAL A 45 0.90 -13.09 30.71
C VAL A 45 1.87 -11.97 30.37
N MET A 46 2.57 -12.07 29.22
CA MET A 46 3.31 -10.91 28.73
C MET A 46 2.34 -9.97 28.05
N VAL A 47 2.49 -8.69 28.33
CA VAL A 47 1.73 -7.64 27.70
C VAL A 47 2.72 -6.70 27.02
N ALA A 48 2.48 -6.43 25.74
CA ALA A 48 3.24 -5.45 24.98
C ALA A 48 2.31 -4.26 24.75
N THR A 49 2.65 -3.13 25.36
CA THR A 49 1.91 -1.87 25.20
C THR A 49 2.63 -0.99 24.18
N TYR A 50 1.91 -0.55 23.17
CA TYR A 50 2.41 0.27 22.09
C TYR A 50 2.02 1.73 22.31
N THR A 51 3.00 2.61 22.16
CA THR A 51 2.82 4.06 22.22
C THR A 51 3.33 4.66 20.92
N CYS A 52 2.48 5.39 20.21
CA CYS A 52 2.89 6.03 18.96
C CYS A 52 3.94 7.13 19.22
N MET A 53 4.91 7.24 18.31
CA MET A 53 5.90 8.31 18.31
C MET A 53 5.22 9.66 18.01
N GLY A 54 5.87 10.77 18.35
CA GLY A 54 5.30 12.10 18.15
C GLY A 54 4.86 12.35 16.69
N GLY A 55 3.66 12.90 16.53
CA GLY A 55 3.02 13.08 15.21
C GLY A 55 2.16 11.92 14.74
N PHE A 56 2.06 10.85 15.53
CA PHE A 56 1.20 9.70 15.27
C PHE A 56 0.26 9.44 16.46
N LYS A 57 -0.95 8.96 16.17
CA LYS A 57 -1.94 8.46 17.12
C LYS A 57 -2.32 7.03 16.78
N LEU A 58 -2.81 6.29 17.76
CA LEU A 58 -3.40 4.98 17.49
C LEU A 58 -4.65 5.17 16.63
N ARG A 59 -4.80 4.33 15.60
CA ARG A 59 -6.01 4.26 14.77
C ARG A 59 -7.23 3.98 15.65
N ASP A 60 -7.09 3.06 16.60
CA ASP A 60 -8.07 2.80 17.65
C ASP A 60 -7.44 3.00 19.03
N PRO A 61 -7.85 4.04 19.79
CA PRO A 61 -7.31 4.33 21.12
C PRO A 61 -7.52 3.20 22.15
N LEU A 62 -8.42 2.25 21.90
CA LEU A 62 -8.70 1.13 22.81
C LEU A 62 -7.76 -0.07 22.57
N ASN A 63 -7.06 -0.10 21.42
CA ASN A 63 -6.24 -1.24 21.01
C ASN A 63 -4.74 -0.89 21.09
N THR A 64 -4.27 -0.69 22.32
CA THR A 64 -2.86 -0.33 22.62
C THR A 64 -1.99 -1.54 22.96
N GLN A 65 -2.58 -2.72 23.17
CA GLN A 65 -1.91 -3.86 23.79
C GLN A 65 -1.98 -5.13 22.95
N LEU A 66 -0.89 -5.88 22.92
CA LEU A 66 -0.87 -7.30 22.52
C LEU A 66 -0.61 -8.16 23.74
N PHE A 67 -1.19 -9.37 23.73
CA PHE A 67 -1.01 -10.35 24.79
C PHE A 67 -0.24 -11.56 24.25
N CYS A 68 0.79 -11.99 24.97
CA CYS A 68 1.50 -13.23 24.63
C CYS A 68 0.85 -14.41 25.35
N ARG A 69 0.32 -15.35 24.58
CA ARG A 69 -0.21 -16.62 25.09
C ARG A 69 0.40 -17.76 24.29
N SER A 70 0.90 -18.77 24.99
CA SER A 70 1.53 -19.95 24.36
C SER A 70 2.62 -19.58 23.35
N MET A 71 3.46 -18.59 23.68
CA MET A 71 4.56 -18.09 22.84
C MET A 71 4.11 -17.36 21.55
N VAL A 72 2.86 -16.91 21.48
CA VAL A 72 2.31 -16.17 20.34
C VAL A 72 1.69 -14.86 20.82
N TRP A 73 2.06 -13.76 20.17
CA TRP A 73 1.45 -12.44 20.38
C TRP A 73 0.17 -12.31 19.58
N GLY A 74 -0.89 -11.78 20.18
CA GLY A 74 -2.13 -11.51 19.46
C GLY A 74 -3.11 -10.61 20.21
N ALA A 75 -4.05 -10.07 19.43
CA ALA A 75 -5.23 -9.31 19.83
C ALA A 75 -6.27 -9.40 18.71
N ASP A 76 -7.52 -9.05 19.02
CA ASP A 76 -8.61 -8.98 18.02
C ASP A 76 -8.38 -7.85 17.01
N VAL A 77 -7.80 -6.74 17.47
CA VAL A 77 -7.38 -5.60 16.63
C VAL A 77 -5.94 -5.27 16.99
N TRP A 78 -5.09 -5.17 15.97
CA TRP A 78 -3.66 -4.90 16.16
C TRP A 78 -3.42 -3.38 16.31
N PRO A 79 -2.49 -2.97 17.18
CA PRO A 79 -2.08 -1.58 17.28
C PRO A 79 -1.54 -1.07 15.93
N ASP A 80 -2.09 0.04 15.47
CA ASP A 80 -1.68 0.73 14.24
C ASP A 80 -1.54 2.23 14.51
N CYS A 81 -0.38 2.79 14.20
CA CYS A 81 -0.07 4.20 14.41
C CYS A 81 -0.24 4.98 13.11
N ILE A 82 -1.30 5.79 13.04
CA ILE A 82 -1.61 6.69 11.94
C ILE A 82 -1.15 8.10 12.26
N ALA A 83 -0.95 8.96 11.26
CA ALA A 83 -0.60 10.35 11.55
C ALA A 83 -1.73 11.05 12.31
N GLU A 84 -1.38 11.87 13.31
CA GLU A 84 -2.38 12.60 14.14
C GLU A 84 -3.28 13.49 13.28
N ASP A 85 -2.63 14.18 12.36
CA ASP A 85 -3.22 15.12 11.42
C ASP A 85 -3.09 14.55 9.99
N ASP A 86 -3.55 13.32 9.82
CA ASP A 86 -3.64 12.73 8.50
C ASP A 86 -4.73 13.43 7.68
N LEU A 87 -4.32 14.42 6.89
CA LEU A 87 -5.22 15.14 6.00
C LEU A 87 -5.82 14.23 4.92
N CYS A 88 -5.25 13.05 4.66
CA CYS A 88 -5.84 12.09 3.73
C CYS A 88 -7.11 11.43 4.27
N GLU A 89 -7.28 11.37 5.60
CA GLU A 89 -8.51 10.88 6.24
C GLU A 89 -9.67 11.90 6.12
N ILE A 90 -9.38 13.13 5.69
CA ILE A 90 -10.37 14.19 5.49
C ILE A 90 -10.46 14.50 4.00
N ASP A 91 -11.55 14.08 3.35
CA ASP A 91 -11.81 14.35 1.93
C ASP A 91 -10.63 13.94 1.02
N ASN A 92 -9.90 12.87 1.35
CA ASN A 92 -8.71 12.43 0.62
C ASN A 92 -7.65 13.53 0.46
N GLY A 93 -7.53 14.47 1.42
CA GLY A 93 -6.67 15.65 1.30
C GLY A 93 -7.08 16.61 0.18
N GLY A 94 -8.27 16.43 -0.41
CA GLY A 94 -8.71 17.07 -1.65
C GLY A 94 -7.97 16.57 -2.90
N CYS A 95 -7.30 15.41 -2.83
CA CYS A 95 -6.66 14.78 -3.98
C CYS A 95 -7.70 14.12 -4.88
N ALA A 96 -7.56 14.28 -6.21
CA ALA A 96 -8.49 13.68 -7.16
C ALA A 96 -8.42 12.15 -7.19
N HIS A 97 -7.21 11.58 -7.10
CA HIS A 97 -7.00 10.12 -7.09
C HIS A 97 -6.43 9.65 -5.74
N TYR A 98 -5.12 9.80 -5.51
CA TYR A 98 -4.47 9.25 -4.32
C TYR A 98 -3.90 10.33 -3.42
N CYS A 99 -4.00 10.12 -2.10
CA CYS A 99 -3.39 10.93 -1.06
C CYS A 99 -2.41 10.09 -0.24
N THR A 100 -1.18 10.57 -0.08
CA THR A 100 -0.14 9.90 0.71
C THR A 100 0.35 10.83 1.82
N PRO A 101 0.25 10.44 3.10
CA PRO A 101 0.78 11.22 4.22
C PRO A 101 2.31 11.35 4.13
N GLN A 102 2.85 12.53 4.45
CA GLN A 102 4.28 12.90 4.38
C GLN A 102 4.79 13.43 5.74
N GLY A 103 4.18 12.95 6.82
CA GLY A 103 4.42 13.39 8.20
C GLY A 103 3.37 14.37 8.72
N LYS A 104 3.61 14.95 9.89
CA LYS A 104 2.61 15.77 10.60
C LYS A 104 2.12 16.94 9.74
N ASN A 105 0.80 17.00 9.51
CA ASN A 105 0.14 18.01 8.66
C ASN A 105 0.70 18.12 7.23
N ARG A 106 1.34 17.08 6.70
CA ARG A 106 1.86 17.07 5.33
C ARG A 106 1.34 15.85 4.58
N TYR A 107 1.01 16.04 3.32
CA TYR A 107 0.58 14.99 2.40
C TYR A 107 0.99 15.39 0.98
N ALA A 108 0.95 14.43 0.08
CA ALA A 108 1.13 14.64 -1.35
C ALA A 108 0.03 13.90 -2.09
N CYS A 109 -0.52 14.53 -3.13
CA CYS A 109 -1.39 13.86 -4.07
C CYS A 109 -0.59 13.17 -5.16
N SER A 110 -1.09 12.04 -5.66
CA SER A 110 -0.60 11.39 -6.87
C SER A 110 -1.75 10.88 -7.72
N CYS A 111 -1.46 10.57 -8.98
CA CYS A 111 -2.44 10.15 -9.97
C CYS A 111 -2.26 8.68 -10.34
N GLN A 112 -3.36 8.04 -10.72
CA GLN A 112 -3.35 6.75 -11.40
C GLN A 112 -2.53 6.83 -12.70
N GLU A 113 -2.02 5.68 -13.14
CA GLU A 113 -1.40 5.51 -14.46
C GLU A 113 -2.32 6.03 -15.57
N GLY A 114 -1.74 6.65 -16.60
CA GLY A 114 -2.48 7.37 -17.65
C GLY A 114 -2.90 8.79 -17.28
N PHE A 115 -2.48 9.31 -16.12
CA PHE A 115 -2.80 10.67 -15.68
C PHE A 115 -1.59 11.42 -15.13
N ASN A 116 -1.54 12.72 -15.40
CA ASN A 116 -0.55 13.64 -14.85
C ASN A 116 -1.16 14.51 -13.74
N LEU A 117 -0.39 14.71 -12.66
CA LEU A 117 -0.77 15.65 -11.61
C LEU A 117 -0.71 17.07 -12.14
N ALA A 118 -1.80 17.81 -11.98
CA ALA A 118 -1.91 19.19 -12.44
C ALA A 118 -1.13 20.15 -11.53
N SER A 119 -1.01 21.40 -11.98
CA SER A 119 -0.28 22.47 -11.27
C SER A 119 -0.87 22.86 -9.92
N ASP A 120 -2.12 22.50 -9.64
CA ASP A 120 -2.75 22.69 -8.32
C ASP A 120 -2.32 21.62 -7.30
N ALA A 121 -1.48 20.67 -7.72
CA ALA A 121 -1.00 19.53 -6.96
C ALA A 121 -2.11 18.63 -6.38
N LYS A 122 -3.32 18.66 -6.97
CA LYS A 122 -4.49 17.92 -6.49
C LYS A 122 -5.26 17.23 -7.60
N THR A 123 -5.45 17.90 -8.74
CA THR A 123 -6.23 17.35 -9.84
C THR A 123 -5.39 16.47 -10.75
N CYS A 124 -6.00 15.42 -11.26
CA CYS A 124 -5.38 14.52 -12.22
C CYS A 124 -5.96 14.79 -13.60
N LYS A 125 -5.08 15.08 -14.56
CA LYS A 125 -5.45 15.32 -15.96
C LYS A 125 -4.98 14.14 -16.78
N ASP A 126 -5.82 13.77 -17.73
CA ASP A 126 -5.50 12.74 -18.72
C ASP A 126 -4.10 13.00 -19.32
N ALA A 127 -3.24 11.99 -19.28
CA ALA A 127 -1.99 12.02 -19.98
C ALA A 127 -2.30 11.75 -21.46
N ASN A 128 -1.77 12.59 -22.35
CA ASN A 128 -1.89 12.31 -23.78
C ASN A 128 -0.62 11.60 -24.23
N GLU A 129 -0.60 10.27 -24.17
CA GLU A 129 0.55 9.48 -24.57
C GLU A 129 0.86 9.66 -26.07
N CYS A 130 -0.15 9.89 -26.90
CA CYS A 130 0.04 10.15 -28.34
C CYS A 130 0.81 11.44 -28.63
N ALA A 131 0.85 12.39 -27.70
CA ALA A 131 1.60 13.64 -27.88
C ALA A 131 3.12 13.45 -27.80
N ILE A 132 3.59 12.31 -27.28
CA ILE A 132 5.01 11.98 -27.16
C ILE A 132 5.28 10.72 -27.97
N ASP A 133 6.12 10.83 -29.00
CA ASP A 133 6.54 9.70 -29.85
C ASP A 133 5.37 8.85 -30.38
N ASN A 134 4.22 9.48 -30.68
CA ASN A 134 3.00 8.81 -31.14
C ASN A 134 2.53 7.69 -30.19
N GLY A 135 2.77 7.79 -28.89
CA GLY A 135 2.49 6.72 -27.93
C GLY A 135 3.27 5.43 -28.19
N GLY A 136 4.30 5.48 -29.03
CA GLY A 136 5.01 4.30 -29.54
C GLY A 136 4.27 3.55 -30.64
N CYS A 137 3.10 4.02 -31.10
CA CYS A 137 2.35 3.39 -32.19
C CYS A 137 3.10 3.49 -33.52
N GLU A 138 3.17 2.39 -34.27
CA GLU A 138 3.80 2.35 -35.59
C GLU A 138 3.11 3.27 -36.60
N GLN A 139 1.78 3.36 -36.52
CA GLN A 139 0.98 4.13 -37.47
C GLN A 139 0.16 5.21 -36.76
N GLU A 140 -1.03 4.90 -36.28
CA GLU A 140 -1.94 5.91 -35.73
C GLU A 140 -2.14 5.71 -34.24
N CYS A 141 -2.04 6.78 -33.45
CA CYS A 141 -2.31 6.78 -32.03
C CYS A 141 -3.58 7.57 -31.72
N PHE A 142 -4.45 6.98 -30.92
CA PHE A 142 -5.68 7.60 -30.46
C PHE A 142 -5.67 7.70 -28.94
N ASN A 143 -5.64 8.94 -28.45
CA ASN A 143 -5.68 9.22 -27.03
C ASN A 143 -7.08 8.92 -26.47
N THR A 144 -7.14 8.29 -25.31
CA THR A 144 -8.39 7.98 -24.59
C THR A 144 -8.25 8.36 -23.13
N PHE A 145 -9.36 8.40 -22.39
CA PHE A 145 -9.28 8.77 -20.98
C PHE A 145 -8.57 7.68 -20.15
N GLY A 146 -7.38 8.00 -19.63
CA GLY A 146 -6.52 7.14 -18.82
C GLY A 146 -5.69 6.13 -19.62
N SER A 147 -5.66 6.22 -20.95
CA SER A 147 -4.91 5.31 -21.81
C SER A 147 -4.86 5.80 -23.27
N PHE A 148 -4.35 4.97 -24.16
CA PHE A 148 -4.41 5.20 -25.60
C PHE A 148 -4.48 3.86 -26.32
N PHE A 149 -4.79 3.88 -27.60
CA PHE A 149 -4.68 2.70 -28.44
C PHE A 149 -4.07 3.05 -29.79
N CYS A 150 -3.39 2.06 -30.37
CA CYS A 150 -2.87 2.14 -31.73
C CYS A 150 -3.89 1.59 -32.72
N SER A 151 -4.00 2.26 -33.87
CA SER A 151 -4.72 1.76 -35.03
C SER A 151 -3.79 1.62 -36.22
N CYS A 152 -4.16 0.71 -37.11
CA CYS A 152 -3.46 0.47 -38.37
C CYS A 152 -4.32 0.90 -39.55
N ARG A 153 -3.66 1.35 -40.60
CA ARG A 153 -4.27 1.67 -41.89
C ARG A 153 -4.71 0.38 -42.60
N ASP A 154 -5.58 0.54 -43.59
CA ASP A 154 -6.11 -0.58 -44.38
C ASP A 154 -5.00 -1.51 -44.90
N GLY A 155 -5.22 -2.82 -44.76
CA GLY A 155 -4.26 -3.87 -45.13
C GLY A 155 -3.27 -4.26 -44.03
N PHE A 156 -3.37 -3.68 -42.83
CA PHE A 156 -2.54 -4.01 -41.68
C PHE A 156 -3.41 -4.34 -40.45
N ALA A 157 -3.02 -5.38 -39.70
CA ALA A 157 -3.64 -5.76 -38.44
C ALA A 157 -2.82 -5.26 -37.24
N PRO A 158 -3.47 -4.71 -36.19
CA PRO A 158 -2.76 -4.27 -35.00
C PRO A 158 -2.23 -5.45 -34.19
N LYS A 159 -0.97 -5.34 -33.76
CA LYS A 159 -0.35 -6.23 -32.77
C LYS A 159 0.44 -5.38 -31.78
N ASP A 160 -0.14 -5.17 -30.60
CA ASP A 160 0.36 -4.25 -29.58
C ASP A 160 0.56 -2.84 -30.19
N PHE A 161 1.81 -2.38 -30.28
CA PHE A 161 2.18 -1.09 -30.87
C PHE A 161 2.50 -1.16 -32.37
N ALA A 162 2.56 -2.36 -32.96
CA ALA A 162 2.95 -2.59 -34.34
C ALA A 162 1.75 -2.86 -35.26
N CYS A 163 1.95 -2.62 -36.55
CA CYS A 163 1.01 -2.89 -37.62
C CYS A 163 1.60 -3.94 -38.55
N ILE A 164 1.03 -5.15 -38.50
CA ILE A 164 1.50 -6.25 -39.33
C ILE A 164 0.65 -6.29 -40.58
N GLY A 165 1.30 -6.15 -41.73
CA GLY A 165 0.62 -6.29 -43.01
C GLY A 165 -0.04 -7.66 -43.08
N GLU A 166 -1.31 -7.70 -43.46
CA GLU A 166 -1.85 -8.91 -44.03
C GLU A 166 -1.09 -9.12 -45.34
N PHE A 167 -0.16 -10.07 -45.35
CA PHE A 167 0.22 -10.66 -46.63
C PHE A 167 -1.08 -11.22 -47.20
N VAL A 168 -1.73 -10.47 -48.10
CA VAL A 168 -2.61 -11.06 -49.08
C VAL A 168 -1.76 -12.14 -49.73
N GLN A 169 -1.97 -13.40 -49.32
CA GLN A 169 -1.44 -14.55 -50.03
C GLN A 169 -2.14 -14.58 -51.39
N ALA A 170 -1.69 -13.72 -52.30
CA ALA A 170 -2.02 -13.76 -53.71
C ALA A 170 -1.32 -14.95 -54.42
N GLU A 171 -0.92 -15.99 -53.68
CA GLU A 171 -0.32 -17.22 -54.25
C GLU A 171 -0.98 -18.52 -53.78
N LEU A 172 -2.11 -18.50 -53.04
CA LEU A 172 -2.80 -19.75 -52.66
C LEU A 172 -4.29 -19.86 -53.02
N LEU A 173 -4.87 -18.88 -53.71
CA LEU A 173 -6.14 -19.06 -54.41
C LEU A 173 -5.97 -18.57 -55.85
N GLY A 174 -5.75 -19.50 -56.77
CA GLY A 174 -5.49 -19.25 -58.19
C GLY A 174 -6.63 -18.50 -58.89
N VAL A 175 -6.67 -17.18 -58.72
CA VAL A 175 -7.51 -16.29 -59.52
C VAL A 175 -6.70 -15.84 -60.72
N SER A 176 -6.97 -16.48 -61.85
CA SER A 176 -6.54 -15.99 -63.17
C SER A 176 -7.01 -14.56 -63.33
N GLN A 177 -6.08 -13.63 -63.60
CA GLN A 177 -6.47 -12.35 -64.17
C GLN A 177 -7.12 -12.62 -65.53
N ALA A 178 -8.39 -12.23 -65.65
CA ALA A 178 -9.09 -12.13 -66.90
C ALA A 178 -9.66 -10.71 -67.04
N SER A 179 -9.51 -10.22 -68.27
CA SER A 179 -9.98 -8.97 -68.90
C SER A 179 -9.21 -7.70 -68.58
#